data_AF-A0A7S4VVA0-F1
#
_entry.id   AF-A0A7S4VVA0-F1
#
_cell.length_a   1.000
_cell.length_b   1.000
_cell.length_c   1.000
_cell.angle_alpha   90.00
_cell.angle_beta   90.00
_cell.angle_gamma   90.00
#
_symmetry.space_group_name_H-M   'P 1'
#
loop_
_entity.id
_entity.type
_entity.pdbx_description
1 polymer ?
#
loop_
_entity_poly.entity_id
_entity_poly.type
_entity_poly.pdbx_seq_one_letter_code
_entity_poly.pdbx_strand_id
1 'polypeptide(L)'
;MFAEELSGNASKKRAAAARARRKQLKEEQARKAKQKQQSSSTTTVATPVVTTAPSTTTTTASSNNDTVKEALEQRKIRTQSKLRLSSILTIQSLVRTTLSNSKLYLAECTILDKRLSDLSTLYGILKQQEKEYVCPPSLVSALTTQLLFILYFSKRGKSKEPKLSRENVQRLEKILTLVIIPGLQPSSQHIHPLETWIQSSHGTLRLQRLLQACFELYTLPHSYYAKNEIQTVTSFLHSVLLPLHSSEVTTFCKTLVLGQNEFNLILLLRRVLVKYTGTSSDSYLPPNAEDLREKSISTKDKERATLLWNLVLSVIDSTPHKEVYYAQMVKDIFTIPLLTWKIPLTSLVSSSSPKFLSMISSFASQNATLLERGEIVQVVEQYDVPITVCPAPPILCLTANVVQMGRFCGCVGGTAGEFDFSGTCLFIYFCIGIYV
;
A
#
# COMPACT_ATOMS: atom_id res chain seq x y z
N MET A 1 15.18 -24.80 8.32
CA MET A 1 16.32 -25.13 9.19
C MET A 1 17.42 -25.97 8.53
N PHE A 2 17.16 -26.77 7.48
CA PHE A 2 18.20 -27.62 6.85
C PHE A 2 19.18 -26.93 5.87
N ALA A 3 18.96 -25.68 5.46
CA ALA A 3 19.81 -25.00 4.46
C ALA A 3 21.04 -24.30 5.08
N GLU A 4 20.97 -23.90 6.34
CA GLU A 4 22.09 -23.19 6.99
C GLU A 4 23.23 -24.12 7.40
N GLU A 5 22.95 -25.37 7.78
CA GLU A 5 23.98 -26.35 8.16
C GLU A 5 24.84 -26.84 6.97
N LEU A 6 24.29 -26.86 5.75
CA LEU A 6 25.04 -27.31 4.56
C LEU A 6 25.98 -26.22 4.01
N SER A 7 25.65 -24.93 4.18
CA SER A 7 26.46 -23.83 3.64
C SER A 7 27.71 -23.52 4.48
N GLY A 8 27.65 -23.75 5.80
CA GLY A 8 28.76 -23.50 6.72
C GLY A 8 29.97 -24.44 6.52
N ASN A 9 29.73 -25.67 6.08
CA ASN A 9 30.78 -26.69 5.96
C ASN A 9 31.69 -26.48 4.73
N ALA A 10 31.14 -26.02 3.60
CA ALA A 10 31.91 -25.76 2.39
C ALA A 10 32.85 -24.54 2.55
N SER A 11 32.38 -23.49 3.24
CA SER A 11 33.17 -22.28 3.50
C SER A 11 34.36 -22.56 4.44
N LYS A 12 34.12 -23.28 5.55
CA LYS A 12 35.18 -23.70 6.49
C LYS A 12 36.23 -24.59 5.82
N LYS A 13 35.82 -25.52 4.95
CA LYS A 13 36.73 -26.40 4.20
C LYS A 13 37.62 -25.63 3.23
N ARG A 14 37.08 -24.61 2.54
CA ARG A 14 37.87 -23.71 1.66
C ARG A 14 38.86 -22.85 2.45
N ALA A 15 38.44 -22.33 3.61
CA ALA A 15 39.32 -21.55 4.48
C ALA A 15 40.48 -22.39 5.05
N ALA A 16 40.21 -23.63 5.46
CA ALA A 16 41.23 -24.57 5.94
C ALA A 16 42.23 -24.94 4.84
N ALA A 17 41.75 -25.25 3.63
CA ALA A 17 42.61 -25.56 2.48
C ALA A 17 43.51 -24.37 2.09
N ALA A 18 43.00 -23.14 2.16
CA ALA A 18 43.78 -21.93 1.89
C ALA A 18 44.89 -21.70 2.94
N ARG A 19 44.61 -21.99 4.23
CA ARG A 19 45.60 -21.91 5.31
C ARG A 19 46.70 -22.97 5.14
N ALA A 20 46.34 -24.19 4.76
CA ALA A 20 47.28 -25.27 4.50
C ALA A 20 48.25 -24.93 3.35
N ARG A 21 47.73 -24.39 2.23
CA ARG A 21 48.57 -23.95 1.09
C ARG A 21 49.55 -22.83 1.47
N ARG A 22 49.12 -21.87 2.28
CA ARG A 22 50.00 -20.79 2.77
C ARG A 22 51.12 -21.33 3.67
N LYS A 23 50.82 -22.32 4.51
CA LYS A 23 51.82 -22.95 5.37
C LYS A 23 52.88 -23.70 4.54
N GLN A 24 52.45 -24.49 3.55
CA GLN A 24 53.36 -25.22 2.64
C GLN A 24 54.27 -24.28 1.85
N LEU A 25 53.74 -23.19 1.29
CA LEU A 25 54.54 -22.18 0.58
C LEU A 25 55.59 -21.54 1.48
N LYS A 26 55.24 -21.26 2.74
CA LYS A 26 56.17 -20.67 3.71
C LYS A 26 57.29 -21.64 4.11
N GLU A 27 56.96 -22.92 4.26
CA GLU A 27 57.93 -23.99 4.55
C GLU A 27 58.87 -24.24 3.36
N GLU A 28 58.36 -24.21 2.13
CA GLU A 28 59.18 -24.37 0.92
C GLU A 28 60.13 -23.18 0.71
N GLN A 29 59.66 -21.95 0.96
CA GLN A 29 60.52 -20.76 0.95
C GLN A 29 61.60 -20.82 2.03
N ALA A 30 61.27 -21.30 3.24
CA ALA A 30 62.24 -21.48 4.30
C ALA A 30 63.30 -22.56 3.96
N ARG A 31 62.91 -23.68 3.30
CA ARG A 31 63.88 -24.68 2.82
C ARG A 31 64.83 -24.11 1.76
N LYS A 32 64.30 -23.32 0.80
CA LYS A 32 65.13 -22.67 -0.23
C LYS A 32 66.09 -21.64 0.36
N ALA A 33 65.68 -20.92 1.40
CA ALA A 33 66.55 -20.00 2.12
C ALA A 33 67.68 -20.73 2.87
N LYS A 34 67.39 -21.86 3.52
CA LYS A 34 68.41 -22.68 4.21
C LYS A 34 69.41 -23.32 3.25
N GLN A 35 68.97 -23.81 2.08
CA GLN A 35 69.89 -24.34 1.06
C GLN A 35 70.86 -23.28 0.52
N LYS A 36 70.44 -22.01 0.40
CA LYS A 36 71.32 -20.91 -0.03
C LYS A 36 72.34 -20.49 1.03
N GLN A 37 72.12 -20.77 2.30
CA GLN A 37 73.07 -20.47 3.38
C GLN A 37 74.09 -21.58 3.62
N GLN A 38 73.87 -22.79 3.08
CA GLN A 38 74.75 -23.94 3.28
C GLN A 38 75.77 -24.14 2.14
N SER A 39 75.74 -23.30 1.10
CA SER A 39 76.65 -23.34 -0.05
C SER A 39 77.76 -22.29 -0.02
N SER A 40 78.09 -21.72 1.15
CA SER A 40 79.15 -20.71 1.29
C SER A 40 80.07 -21.02 2.48
N SER A 41 80.88 -22.07 2.36
CA SER A 41 82.08 -22.26 3.19
C SER A 41 83.06 -23.23 2.52
N THR A 42 84.21 -22.67 2.07
CA THR A 42 85.58 -23.26 2.05
C THR A 42 85.82 -24.53 1.19
N THR A 43 86.89 -24.76 0.40
CA THR A 43 88.29 -24.31 0.35
C THR A 43 88.90 -24.70 -1.02
N THR A 44 89.99 -24.01 -1.37
CA THR A 44 90.94 -24.05 -2.49
C THR A 44 91.54 -25.39 -2.99
N VAL A 45 91.94 -25.41 -4.28
CA VAL A 45 93.27 -25.76 -4.87
C VAL A 45 93.19 -26.61 -6.17
N ALA A 46 93.96 -26.15 -7.18
CA ALA A 46 94.51 -26.80 -8.39
C ALA A 46 93.72 -26.85 -9.73
N THR A 47 94.21 -26.03 -10.67
CA THR A 47 94.24 -26.08 -12.15
C THR A 47 94.90 -27.36 -12.72
N PRO A 48 94.90 -27.66 -14.06
CA PRO A 48 94.35 -26.92 -15.22
C PRO A 48 93.59 -27.78 -16.28
N VAL A 49 93.08 -27.12 -17.34
CA VAL A 49 93.16 -27.49 -18.80
C VAL A 49 91.87 -27.13 -19.59
N VAL A 50 92.00 -26.10 -20.46
CA VAL A 50 91.52 -25.92 -21.87
C VAL A 50 90.01 -26.22 -22.16
N THR A 51 89.14 -25.32 -22.67
CA THR A 51 89.14 -24.71 -24.02
C THR A 51 88.00 -23.66 -24.16
N THR A 52 88.32 -22.46 -24.67
CA THR A 52 87.55 -21.48 -25.51
C THR A 52 86.10 -21.02 -25.24
N ALA A 53 86.01 -19.70 -24.97
CA ALA A 53 85.09 -18.65 -25.53
C ALA A 53 83.65 -18.45 -24.98
N PRO A 54 83.06 -17.23 -25.13
CA PRO A 54 83.56 -15.92 -24.70
C PRO A 54 82.60 -15.24 -23.70
N SER A 55 83.17 -14.37 -22.87
CA SER A 55 82.46 -13.47 -21.97
C SER A 55 81.82 -12.29 -22.72
N THR A 56 80.51 -12.11 -22.56
CA THR A 56 79.86 -10.81 -22.77
C THR A 56 79.02 -10.47 -21.55
N THR A 57 79.59 -9.61 -20.71
CA THR A 57 78.87 -8.80 -19.73
C THR A 57 78.10 -7.72 -20.50
N THR A 58 76.76 -7.77 -20.45
CA THR A 58 75.92 -6.62 -20.82
C THR A 58 74.77 -6.47 -19.85
N THR A 59 74.89 -5.44 -19.02
CA THR A 59 73.83 -4.66 -18.36
C THR A 59 72.51 -4.59 -19.13
N THR A 60 71.40 -5.01 -18.52
CA THR A 60 70.04 -4.58 -18.87
C THR A 60 69.21 -4.32 -17.61
N ALA A 61 69.34 -3.11 -17.06
CA ALA A 61 68.53 -2.61 -15.95
C ALA A 61 67.29 -1.81 -16.43
N SER A 62 66.81 -2.01 -17.67
CA SER A 62 65.65 -1.29 -18.23
C SER A 62 64.36 -2.13 -18.41
N SER A 63 64.37 -3.44 -18.17
CA SER A 63 63.19 -4.32 -18.41
C SER A 63 62.18 -4.39 -17.24
N ASN A 64 62.52 -3.86 -16.07
CA ASN A 64 61.68 -3.96 -14.89
C ASN A 64 60.46 -3.01 -14.92
N ASN A 65 60.51 -1.92 -15.69
CA ASN A 65 59.38 -0.99 -15.78
C ASN A 65 58.26 -1.50 -16.68
N ASP A 66 58.59 -2.27 -17.72
CA ASP A 66 57.58 -2.80 -18.66
C ASP A 66 56.83 -3.99 -18.05
N THR A 67 57.50 -4.85 -17.30
CA THR A 67 56.86 -5.96 -16.57
C THR A 67 55.91 -5.47 -15.48
N VAL A 68 56.22 -4.37 -14.79
CA VAL A 68 55.35 -3.75 -13.78
C VAL A 68 54.12 -3.10 -14.44
N LYS A 69 54.29 -2.42 -15.58
CA LYS A 69 53.18 -1.85 -16.36
C LYS A 69 52.24 -2.95 -16.87
N GLU A 70 52.78 -4.02 -17.43
CA GLU A 70 52.00 -5.16 -17.90
C GLU A 70 51.21 -5.82 -16.75
N ALA A 71 51.84 -5.98 -15.58
CA ALA A 71 51.16 -6.50 -14.39
C ALA A 71 50.00 -5.61 -13.90
N LEU A 72 50.14 -4.28 -14.00
CA LEU A 72 49.07 -3.33 -13.65
C LEU A 72 47.92 -3.36 -14.66
N GLU A 73 48.21 -3.45 -15.96
CA GLU A 73 47.18 -3.60 -17.00
C GLU A 73 46.44 -4.92 -16.86
N GLN A 74 47.14 -6.03 -16.65
CA GLN A 74 46.52 -7.32 -16.36
C GLN A 74 45.63 -7.26 -15.11
N ARG A 75 46.01 -6.52 -14.06
CA ARG A 75 45.18 -6.31 -12.87
C ARG A 75 43.92 -5.50 -13.17
N LYS A 76 44.03 -4.46 -14.01
CA LYS A 76 42.88 -3.66 -14.47
C LYS A 76 41.91 -4.52 -15.27
N ILE A 77 42.41 -5.33 -16.21
CA ILE A 77 41.62 -6.29 -17.01
C ILE A 77 40.91 -7.29 -16.08
N ARG A 78 41.62 -7.91 -15.12
CA ARG A 78 41.00 -8.84 -14.16
C ARG A 78 39.90 -8.17 -13.33
N THR A 79 40.09 -6.92 -12.92
CA THR A 79 39.10 -6.17 -12.14
C THR A 79 37.86 -5.87 -12.96
N GLN A 80 38.05 -5.42 -14.21
CA GLN A 80 36.94 -5.20 -15.15
C GLN A 80 36.21 -6.50 -15.48
N SER A 81 36.92 -7.61 -15.72
CA SER A 81 36.31 -8.92 -15.96
C SER A 81 35.52 -9.42 -14.75
N LYS A 82 36.02 -9.21 -13.51
CA LYS A 82 35.27 -9.53 -12.28
C LYS A 82 34.00 -8.71 -12.16
N LEU A 83 34.07 -7.41 -12.44
CA LEU A 83 32.89 -6.53 -12.39
C LEU A 83 31.85 -6.95 -13.44
N ARG A 84 32.29 -7.23 -14.68
CA ARG A 84 31.41 -7.75 -15.74
C ARG A 84 30.74 -9.06 -15.32
N LEU A 85 31.50 -10.02 -14.80
CA LEU A 85 30.97 -11.30 -14.36
C LEU A 85 30.00 -11.14 -13.18
N SER A 86 30.30 -10.27 -12.22
CA SER A 86 29.40 -9.95 -11.11
C SER A 86 28.08 -9.38 -11.62
N SER A 87 28.13 -8.40 -12.54
CA SER A 87 26.92 -7.82 -13.14
C SER A 87 26.11 -8.86 -13.90
N ILE A 88 26.75 -9.75 -14.67
CA ILE A 88 26.09 -10.85 -15.37
C ILE A 88 25.38 -11.79 -14.38
N LEU A 89 26.04 -12.18 -13.28
CA LEU A 89 25.44 -13.03 -12.26
C LEU A 89 24.24 -12.34 -11.58
N THR A 90 24.35 -11.04 -11.28
CA THR A 90 23.24 -10.26 -10.74
C THR A 90 22.05 -10.25 -11.71
N ILE A 91 22.28 -9.97 -12.98
CA ILE A 91 21.23 -9.97 -14.01
C ILE A 91 20.61 -11.36 -14.14
N GLN A 92 21.41 -12.42 -14.23
CA GLN A 92 20.91 -13.79 -14.32
C GLN A 92 20.09 -14.20 -13.10
N SER A 93 20.54 -13.83 -11.90
CA SER A 93 19.79 -14.12 -10.67
C SER A 93 18.44 -13.38 -10.67
N LEU A 94 18.42 -12.11 -11.07
CA LEU A 94 17.21 -11.31 -11.17
C LEU A 94 16.23 -11.89 -12.21
N VAL A 95 16.72 -12.30 -13.39
CA VAL A 95 15.89 -12.91 -14.44
C VAL A 95 15.32 -14.25 -13.96
N ARG A 96 16.14 -15.12 -13.36
CA ARG A 96 15.68 -16.42 -12.83
C ARG A 96 14.64 -16.24 -11.74
N THR A 97 14.88 -15.33 -10.80
CA THR A 97 13.92 -15.00 -9.74
C THR A 97 12.64 -14.47 -10.34
N THR A 98 12.70 -13.56 -11.32
CA THR A 98 11.49 -13.01 -11.97
C THR A 98 10.68 -14.08 -12.70
N LEU A 99 11.33 -14.95 -13.47
CA LEU A 99 10.67 -16.05 -14.18
C LEU A 99 10.06 -17.08 -13.23
N SER A 100 10.82 -17.50 -12.20
CA SER A 100 10.34 -18.44 -11.18
C SER A 100 9.14 -17.87 -10.44
N ASN A 101 9.23 -16.60 -10.05
CA ASN A 101 8.17 -15.88 -9.36
C ASN A 101 6.92 -15.73 -10.25
N SER A 102 7.08 -15.40 -11.54
CA SER A 102 5.97 -15.32 -12.50
C SER A 102 5.26 -16.66 -12.69
N LYS A 103 6.02 -17.76 -12.81
CA LYS A 103 5.46 -19.13 -12.86
C LYS A 103 4.68 -19.46 -11.60
N LEU A 104 5.23 -19.15 -10.42
CA LEU A 104 4.54 -19.35 -9.15
C LEU A 104 3.25 -18.53 -9.08
N TYR A 105 3.29 -17.25 -9.46
CA TYR A 105 2.11 -16.40 -9.51
C TYR A 105 0.99 -16.98 -10.39
N LEU A 106 1.32 -17.42 -11.60
CA LEU A 106 0.34 -18.02 -12.50
C LEU A 106 -0.22 -19.32 -11.95
N ALA A 107 0.64 -20.18 -11.37
CA ALA A 107 0.20 -21.42 -10.73
C ALA A 107 -0.76 -21.16 -9.57
N GLU A 108 -0.45 -20.19 -8.70
CA GLU A 108 -1.31 -19.79 -7.59
C GLU A 108 -2.65 -19.20 -8.08
N CYS A 109 -2.64 -18.41 -9.15
CA CYS A 109 -3.88 -17.92 -9.78
C CYS A 109 -4.75 -19.10 -10.26
N THR A 110 -4.17 -20.06 -11.00
CA THR A 110 -4.90 -21.23 -11.50
C THR A 110 -5.47 -22.08 -10.37
N ILE A 111 -4.69 -22.31 -9.30
CA ILE A 111 -5.16 -23.07 -8.13
C ILE A 111 -6.30 -22.33 -7.44
N LEU A 112 -6.17 -21.02 -7.23
CA LEU A 112 -7.20 -20.23 -6.57
C LEU A 112 -8.49 -20.20 -7.41
N ASP A 113 -8.39 -19.98 -8.72
CA ASP A 113 -9.54 -19.94 -9.61
C ASP A 113 -10.29 -21.27 -9.62
N LYS A 114 -9.56 -22.40 -9.64
CA LYS A 114 -10.16 -23.73 -9.53
C LYS A 114 -10.91 -23.89 -8.20
N ARG A 115 -10.28 -23.54 -7.07
CA ARG A 115 -10.91 -23.62 -5.74
C ARG A 115 -12.16 -22.75 -5.63
N LEU A 116 -12.13 -21.54 -6.19
CA LEU A 116 -13.29 -20.64 -6.21
C LEU A 116 -14.40 -21.16 -7.12
N SER A 117 -14.06 -21.80 -8.25
CA SER A 117 -15.03 -22.48 -9.11
C SER A 117 -15.70 -23.64 -8.38
N ASP A 118 -14.91 -24.51 -7.74
CA ASP A 118 -15.42 -25.66 -6.98
C ASP A 118 -16.35 -25.19 -5.84
N LEU A 119 -15.95 -24.13 -5.12
CA LEU A 119 -16.79 -23.51 -4.09
C LEU A 119 -18.07 -22.92 -4.66
N SER A 120 -18.00 -22.22 -5.79
CA SER A 120 -19.20 -21.67 -6.45
C SER A 120 -20.19 -22.78 -6.83
N THR A 121 -19.70 -23.92 -7.32
CA THR A 121 -20.53 -25.09 -7.62
C THR A 121 -21.14 -25.69 -6.36
N LEU A 122 -20.35 -25.84 -5.29
CA LEU A 122 -20.83 -26.32 -4.00
C LEU A 122 -21.94 -25.44 -3.42
N TYR A 123 -21.75 -24.11 -3.45
CA TYR A 123 -22.79 -23.15 -3.05
C TYR A 123 -24.05 -23.29 -3.88
N GLY A 124 -23.93 -23.48 -5.20
CA GLY A 124 -25.06 -23.71 -6.08
C GLY A 124 -25.88 -24.94 -5.67
N ILE A 125 -25.20 -26.05 -5.40
CA ILE A 125 -25.85 -27.31 -4.97
C ILE A 125 -26.51 -27.15 -3.60
N LEU A 126 -25.82 -26.54 -2.62
CA LEU A 126 -26.36 -26.37 -1.27
C LEU A 126 -27.52 -25.38 -1.22
N LYS A 127 -27.46 -24.31 -2.04
CA LYS A 127 -28.57 -23.37 -2.17
C LYS A 127 -29.84 -24.02 -2.75
N GLN A 128 -29.70 -24.96 -3.68
CA GLN A 128 -30.84 -25.75 -4.19
C GLN A 128 -31.45 -26.66 -3.12
N GLN A 129 -30.67 -27.02 -2.10
CA GLN A 129 -31.14 -27.80 -0.95
C GLN A 129 -31.59 -26.93 0.23
N GLU A 130 -31.69 -25.60 0.05
CA GLU A 130 -32.00 -24.64 1.11
C GLU A 130 -31.03 -24.71 2.31
N LYS A 131 -29.80 -25.17 2.08
CA LYS A 131 -28.75 -25.24 3.10
C LYS A 131 -27.80 -24.06 2.96
N GLU A 132 -27.62 -23.33 4.05
CA GLU A 132 -26.58 -22.32 4.16
C GLU A 132 -25.21 -23.01 4.36
N TYR A 133 -24.22 -22.59 3.58
CA TYR A 133 -22.85 -23.05 3.72
C TYR A 133 -21.99 -21.91 4.24
N VAL A 134 -21.25 -22.18 5.31
CA VAL A 134 -20.22 -21.27 5.82
C VAL A 134 -18.88 -21.99 5.78
N CYS A 135 -17.90 -21.33 5.17
CA CYS A 135 -16.55 -21.89 5.05
C CYS A 135 -15.90 -22.01 6.44
N PRO A 136 -15.21 -23.12 6.76
CA PRO A 136 -14.50 -23.25 8.02
C PRO A 136 -13.35 -22.22 8.11
N PRO A 137 -13.02 -21.69 9.31
CA PRO A 137 -12.01 -20.63 9.47
C PRO A 137 -10.62 -20.95 8.88
N SER A 138 -10.24 -22.23 8.88
CA SER A 138 -8.99 -22.70 8.25
C SER A 138 -8.99 -22.50 6.73
N LEU A 139 -10.10 -22.81 6.07
CA LEU A 139 -10.27 -22.60 4.63
C LEU A 139 -10.32 -21.11 4.29
N VAL A 140 -11.04 -20.31 5.08
CA VAL A 140 -11.09 -18.84 4.93
C VAL A 140 -9.68 -18.25 5.00
N SER A 141 -8.89 -18.69 5.99
CA SER A 141 -7.50 -18.27 6.17
C SER A 141 -6.60 -18.66 5.00
N ALA A 142 -6.74 -19.90 4.49
CA ALA A 142 -5.95 -20.39 3.37
C ALA A 142 -6.23 -19.62 2.07
N LEU A 143 -7.51 -19.49 1.71
CA LEU A 143 -7.92 -18.80 0.48
C LEU A 143 -7.59 -17.30 0.52
N THR A 144 -7.81 -16.65 1.66
CA THR A 144 -7.45 -15.24 1.81
C THR A 144 -5.94 -15.05 1.74
N THR A 145 -5.15 -15.94 2.36
CA THR A 145 -3.68 -15.85 2.27
C THR A 145 -3.20 -16.03 0.83
N GLN A 146 -3.79 -16.96 0.08
CA GLN A 146 -3.49 -17.18 -1.33
C GLN A 146 -3.85 -15.95 -2.19
N LEU A 147 -5.02 -15.35 -1.96
CA LEU A 147 -5.42 -14.10 -2.60
C LEU A 147 -4.43 -12.98 -2.30
N LEU A 148 -4.12 -12.74 -1.02
CA LEU A 148 -3.20 -11.68 -0.65
C LEU A 148 -1.82 -11.91 -1.28
N PHE A 149 -1.33 -13.15 -1.34
CA PHE A 149 -0.12 -13.46 -2.10
C PHE A 149 -0.22 -12.98 -3.55
N ILE A 150 -1.30 -13.32 -4.27
CA ILE A 150 -1.54 -12.88 -5.65
C ILE A 150 -1.57 -11.35 -5.75
N LEU A 151 -2.36 -10.68 -4.88
CA LEU A 151 -2.51 -9.22 -4.89
C LEU A 151 -1.18 -8.48 -4.63
N TYR A 152 -0.38 -8.94 -3.67
CA TYR A 152 0.91 -8.33 -3.35
C TYR A 152 2.00 -8.67 -4.34
N PHE A 153 1.93 -9.83 -4.98
CA PHE A 153 2.87 -10.21 -6.02
C PHE A 153 2.79 -9.25 -7.22
N SER A 154 1.59 -8.88 -7.64
CA SER A 154 1.37 -7.89 -8.71
C SER A 154 1.98 -6.52 -8.41
N LYS A 155 2.24 -6.20 -7.13
CA LYS A 155 2.80 -4.90 -6.70
C LYS A 155 4.31 -4.74 -6.89
N ARG A 156 5.06 -5.80 -7.17
CA ARG A 156 6.54 -5.74 -7.23
C ARG A 156 7.10 -5.18 -8.54
N GLY A 157 6.26 -4.84 -9.52
CA GLY A 157 6.68 -4.09 -10.72
C GLY A 157 7.01 -2.63 -10.38
N LYS A 158 8.04 -2.06 -11.03
CA LYS A 158 8.45 -0.64 -10.90
C LYS A 158 7.42 0.36 -11.44
N SER A 159 6.24 -0.08 -11.89
CA SER A 159 5.20 0.81 -12.40
C SER A 159 4.50 1.56 -11.26
N LYS A 160 4.30 2.86 -11.47
CA LYS A 160 3.61 3.79 -10.55
C LYS A 160 2.08 3.67 -10.61
N GLU A 161 1.54 2.85 -11.53
CA GLU A 161 0.10 2.71 -11.75
C GLU A 161 -0.57 1.67 -10.84
N PRO A 162 -1.90 1.76 -10.62
CA PRO A 162 -2.63 0.94 -9.65
C PRO A 162 -2.48 -0.55 -9.92
N LYS A 163 -2.16 -1.29 -8.84
CA LYS A 163 -1.59 -2.65 -8.88
C LYS A 163 -2.63 -3.78 -8.78
N LEU A 164 -3.91 -3.48 -8.97
CA LEU A 164 -5.00 -4.46 -8.97
C LEU A 164 -5.48 -4.66 -10.43
N SER A 165 -5.21 -5.83 -11.01
CA SER A 165 -5.77 -6.19 -12.31
C SER A 165 -7.26 -6.52 -12.18
N ARG A 166 -8.02 -6.43 -13.29
CA ARG A 166 -9.45 -6.74 -13.30
C ARG A 166 -9.75 -8.16 -12.83
N GLU A 167 -8.91 -9.13 -13.20
CA GLU A 167 -9.04 -10.52 -12.77
C GLU A 167 -8.84 -10.65 -11.25
N ASN A 168 -7.90 -9.88 -10.70
CA ASN A 168 -7.64 -9.86 -9.26
C ASN A 168 -8.77 -9.19 -8.47
N VAL A 169 -9.44 -8.18 -9.04
CA VAL A 169 -10.68 -7.59 -8.51
C VAL A 169 -11.78 -8.65 -8.42
N GLN A 170 -11.99 -9.43 -9.50
CA GLN A 170 -12.98 -10.50 -9.52
C GLN A 170 -12.66 -11.63 -8.52
N ARG A 171 -11.38 -11.96 -8.33
CA ARG A 171 -10.96 -12.93 -7.30
C ARG A 171 -11.25 -12.41 -5.88
N LEU A 172 -10.97 -11.13 -5.63
CA LEU A 172 -11.29 -10.48 -4.36
C LEU A 172 -12.81 -10.51 -4.12
N GLU A 173 -13.62 -10.10 -5.09
CA GLU A 173 -15.08 -10.16 -5.03
C GLU A 173 -15.57 -11.58 -4.69
N LYS A 174 -15.11 -12.60 -5.43
CA LYS A 174 -15.50 -13.99 -5.18
C LYS A 174 -15.13 -14.47 -3.78
N ILE A 175 -13.96 -14.10 -3.27
CA ILE A 175 -13.57 -14.44 -1.89
C ILE A 175 -14.45 -13.74 -0.87
N LEU A 176 -14.73 -12.45 -1.07
CA LEU A 176 -15.63 -11.73 -0.17
C LEU A 176 -17.01 -12.37 -0.16
N THR A 177 -17.61 -12.58 -1.33
CA THR A 177 -18.98 -13.09 -1.48
C THR A 177 -19.14 -14.55 -1.09
N LEU A 178 -18.21 -15.43 -1.49
CA LEU A 178 -18.35 -16.88 -1.28
C LEU A 178 -17.69 -17.37 0.01
N VAL A 179 -16.67 -16.67 0.52
CA VAL A 179 -15.84 -17.21 1.62
C VAL A 179 -16.04 -16.43 2.91
N ILE A 180 -16.07 -15.10 2.84
CA ILE A 180 -16.01 -14.25 4.04
C ILE A 180 -17.40 -13.79 4.49
N ILE A 181 -18.14 -13.07 3.64
CA ILE A 181 -19.44 -12.45 3.99
C ILE A 181 -20.45 -13.46 4.55
N PRO A 182 -20.59 -14.69 4.05
CA PRO A 182 -21.53 -15.67 4.61
C PRO A 182 -21.25 -15.96 6.09
N GLY A 183 -19.98 -16.04 6.49
CA GLY A 183 -19.60 -16.25 7.89
C GLY A 183 -19.68 -14.99 8.77
N LEU A 184 -19.97 -13.82 8.20
CA LEU A 184 -20.17 -12.58 8.95
C LEU A 184 -21.65 -12.31 9.27
N GLN A 185 -22.58 -13.12 8.74
CA GLN A 185 -23.99 -12.91 8.95
C GLN A 185 -24.40 -13.23 10.41
N PRO A 186 -25.20 -12.37 11.06
CA PRO A 186 -25.58 -12.51 12.47
C PRO A 186 -26.46 -13.73 12.75
N SER A 187 -27.11 -14.29 11.72
CA SER A 187 -27.93 -15.50 11.80
C SER A 187 -27.13 -16.78 11.94
N SER A 188 -25.82 -16.74 11.67
CA SER A 188 -24.99 -17.93 11.69
C SER A 188 -24.63 -18.30 13.13
N GLN A 189 -24.98 -19.51 13.57
CA GLN A 189 -24.48 -20.11 14.82
C GLN A 189 -22.97 -20.47 14.73
N HIS A 190 -22.30 -20.00 13.68
CA HIS A 190 -20.96 -20.39 13.31
C HIS A 190 -19.92 -19.44 13.92
N ILE A 191 -18.72 -19.97 14.14
CA ILE A 191 -17.59 -19.18 14.64
C ILE A 191 -17.27 -18.09 13.64
N HIS A 192 -17.22 -16.84 14.11
CA HIS A 192 -16.92 -15.69 13.27
C HIS A 192 -15.54 -15.88 12.62
N PRO A 193 -15.44 -15.87 11.27
CA PRO A 193 -14.23 -16.31 10.58
C PRO A 193 -12.99 -15.45 10.88
N LEU A 194 -13.21 -14.19 11.26
CA LEU A 194 -12.14 -13.24 11.60
C LEU A 194 -11.76 -13.24 13.09
N GLU A 195 -12.50 -13.93 13.96
CA GLU A 195 -12.22 -13.96 15.40
C GLU A 195 -10.86 -14.62 15.69
N THR A 196 -10.58 -15.73 15.00
CA THR A 196 -9.26 -16.38 15.04
C THR A 196 -8.14 -15.49 14.50
N TRP A 197 -8.46 -14.49 13.67
CA TRP A 197 -7.45 -13.61 13.08
C TRP A 197 -7.02 -12.52 14.05
N ILE A 198 -7.95 -11.95 14.81
CA ILE A 198 -7.61 -10.90 15.78
C ILE A 198 -6.75 -11.43 16.94
N GLN A 199 -6.88 -12.72 17.25
CA GLN A 199 -6.10 -13.39 18.31
C GLN A 199 -4.63 -13.63 17.94
N SER A 200 -4.22 -13.44 16.67
CA SER A 200 -2.85 -13.71 16.22
C SER A 200 -2.26 -12.54 15.43
N SER A 201 -0.96 -12.30 15.58
CA SER A 201 -0.24 -11.24 14.84
C SER A 201 -0.28 -11.44 13.31
N HIS A 202 -0.26 -12.69 12.85
CA HIS A 202 -0.39 -13.00 11.43
C HIS A 202 -1.81 -12.79 10.91
N GLY A 203 -2.82 -13.08 11.74
CA GLY A 203 -4.22 -12.85 11.40
C GLY A 203 -4.58 -11.37 11.34
N THR A 204 -4.11 -10.57 12.29
CA THR A 204 -4.32 -9.11 12.28
C THR A 204 -3.67 -8.48 11.06
N LEU A 205 -2.43 -8.88 10.72
CA LEU A 205 -1.78 -8.44 9.49
C LEU A 205 -2.59 -8.85 8.24
N ARG A 206 -3.11 -10.08 8.20
CA ARG A 206 -3.95 -10.56 7.09
C ARG A 206 -5.20 -9.69 6.93
N LEU A 207 -5.89 -9.38 8.03
CA LEU A 207 -7.09 -8.54 8.04
C LEU A 207 -6.77 -7.12 7.54
N GLN A 208 -5.71 -6.51 8.06
CA GLN A 208 -5.26 -5.19 7.63
C GLN A 208 -4.97 -5.15 6.12
N ARG A 209 -4.31 -6.20 5.60
CA ARG A 209 -3.96 -6.32 4.18
C ARG A 209 -5.19 -6.57 3.30
N LEU A 210 -6.19 -7.29 3.80
CA LEU A 210 -7.48 -7.45 3.12
C LEU A 210 -8.26 -6.13 3.06
N LEU A 211 -8.33 -5.39 4.18
CA LEU A 211 -8.94 -4.06 4.23
C LEU A 211 -8.22 -3.09 3.30
N GLN A 212 -6.89 -3.14 3.24
CA GLN A 212 -6.10 -2.37 2.28
C GLN A 212 -6.51 -2.65 0.84
N ALA A 213 -6.64 -3.92 0.46
CA ALA A 213 -7.06 -4.29 -0.89
C ALA A 213 -8.48 -3.78 -1.21
N CYS A 214 -9.39 -3.83 -0.24
CA CYS A 214 -10.73 -3.28 -0.35
C CYS A 214 -10.71 -1.76 -0.56
N PHE A 215 -9.88 -1.02 0.18
CA PHE A 215 -9.74 0.43 0.03
C PHE A 215 -9.07 0.83 -1.28
N GLU A 216 -8.08 0.07 -1.73
CA GLU A 216 -7.46 0.30 -3.04
C GLU A 216 -8.49 0.20 -4.17
N LEU A 217 -9.46 -0.71 -4.08
CA LEU A 217 -10.55 -0.81 -5.06
C LEU A 217 -11.33 0.51 -5.18
N TYR A 218 -11.63 1.19 -4.07
CA TYR A 218 -12.29 2.50 -4.08
C TYR A 218 -11.48 3.58 -4.78
N THR A 219 -10.14 3.44 -4.89
CA THR A 219 -9.27 4.43 -5.54
C THR A 219 -9.05 4.16 -7.03
N LEU A 220 -9.45 3.00 -7.55
CA LEU A 220 -9.27 2.64 -8.97
C LEU A 220 -10.17 3.49 -9.89
N PRO A 221 -9.80 3.73 -11.15
CA PRO A 221 -10.73 4.27 -12.14
C PRO A 221 -11.93 3.33 -12.35
N HIS A 222 -13.11 3.87 -12.65
CA HIS A 222 -14.34 3.06 -12.85
C HIS A 222 -14.27 2.08 -14.03
N SER A 223 -13.27 2.20 -14.91
CA SER A 223 -13.01 1.23 -15.99
C SER A 223 -12.45 -0.11 -15.48
N TYR A 224 -11.95 -0.18 -14.25
CA TYR A 224 -11.27 -1.36 -13.70
C TYR A 224 -12.17 -2.28 -12.87
N TYR A 225 -13.40 -1.87 -12.56
CA TYR A 225 -14.35 -2.64 -11.76
C TYR A 225 -15.77 -2.50 -12.32
N ALA A 226 -16.61 -3.51 -12.12
CA ALA A 226 -18.05 -3.35 -12.32
C ALA A 226 -18.77 -2.96 -11.00
N LYS A 227 -20.03 -2.57 -11.13
CA LYS A 227 -20.83 -2.01 -10.02
C LYS A 227 -20.97 -3.00 -8.86
N ASN A 228 -21.04 -4.29 -9.17
CA ASN A 228 -21.25 -5.35 -8.19
C ASN A 228 -20.04 -5.53 -7.26
N GLU A 229 -18.83 -5.30 -7.76
CA GLU A 229 -17.60 -5.44 -6.98
C GLU A 229 -17.48 -4.37 -5.90
N ILE A 230 -17.81 -3.10 -6.21
CA ILE A 230 -17.85 -2.04 -5.19
C ILE A 230 -18.94 -2.30 -4.17
N GLN A 231 -20.13 -2.73 -4.62
CA GLN A 231 -21.21 -3.07 -3.70
C GLN A 231 -20.81 -4.21 -2.76
N THR A 232 -20.15 -5.25 -3.28
CA THR A 232 -19.65 -6.38 -2.49
C THR A 232 -18.63 -5.94 -1.44
N VAL A 233 -17.66 -5.10 -1.83
CA VAL A 233 -16.69 -4.54 -0.87
C VAL A 233 -17.38 -3.65 0.16
N THR A 234 -18.37 -2.86 -0.25
CA THR A 234 -19.17 -2.04 0.67
C THR A 234 -19.90 -2.91 1.68
N SER A 235 -20.57 -3.97 1.23
CA SER A 235 -21.26 -4.94 2.10
C SER A 235 -20.31 -5.64 3.06
N PHE A 236 -19.12 -6.03 2.60
CA PHE A 236 -18.08 -6.57 3.46
C PHE A 236 -17.65 -5.57 4.55
N LEU A 237 -17.35 -4.33 4.16
CA LEU A 237 -16.93 -3.30 5.11
C LEU A 237 -18.04 -2.97 6.13
N HIS A 238 -19.30 -2.88 5.69
CA HIS A 238 -20.44 -2.76 6.59
C HIS A 238 -20.52 -3.94 7.57
N SER A 239 -20.37 -5.18 7.09
CA SER A 239 -20.45 -6.37 7.94
C SER A 239 -19.35 -6.41 9.01
N VAL A 240 -18.15 -5.95 8.68
CA VAL A 240 -17.00 -5.94 9.61
C VAL A 240 -17.03 -4.75 10.56
N LEU A 241 -17.42 -3.57 10.09
CA LEU A 241 -17.35 -2.32 10.84
C LEU A 241 -18.63 -1.98 11.60
N LEU A 242 -19.78 -2.54 11.21
CA LEU A 242 -21.10 -2.22 11.76
C LEU A 242 -21.94 -3.44 12.16
N PRO A 243 -21.37 -4.49 12.80
CA PRO A 243 -22.19 -5.59 13.26
C PRO A 243 -23.12 -5.17 14.41
N LEU A 244 -24.23 -5.90 14.51
CA LEU A 244 -25.31 -5.73 15.50
C LEU A 244 -24.83 -5.95 16.94
N HIS A 245 -23.73 -6.68 17.13
CA HIS A 245 -23.11 -6.90 18.44
C HIS A 245 -21.68 -6.38 18.43
N SER A 246 -21.30 -5.66 19.49
CA SER A 246 -19.96 -5.12 19.67
C SER A 246 -18.96 -6.26 19.89
N SER A 247 -18.46 -6.85 18.81
CA SER A 247 -17.39 -7.83 18.86
C SER A 247 -16.02 -7.13 19.03
N GLU A 248 -15.05 -7.82 19.63
CA GLU A 248 -13.66 -7.37 19.67
C GLU A 248 -13.12 -7.09 18.25
N VAL A 249 -13.56 -7.87 17.27
CA VAL A 249 -13.21 -7.69 15.85
C VAL A 249 -13.68 -6.32 15.34
N THR A 250 -14.90 -5.93 15.66
CA THR A 250 -15.47 -4.64 15.25
C THR A 250 -14.69 -3.48 15.83
N THR A 251 -14.39 -3.56 17.13
CA THR A 251 -13.64 -2.53 17.83
C THR A 251 -12.25 -2.41 17.24
N PHE A 252 -11.56 -3.54 17.04
CA PHE A 252 -10.26 -3.59 16.38
C PHE A 252 -10.29 -2.95 14.97
N CYS A 253 -11.25 -3.35 14.14
CA CYS A 253 -11.39 -2.82 12.78
C CYS A 253 -11.71 -1.33 12.78
N LYS A 254 -12.61 -0.85 13.65
CA LYS A 254 -12.91 0.59 13.81
C LYS A 254 -11.67 1.38 14.21
N THR A 255 -10.92 0.92 15.21
CA THR A 255 -9.66 1.56 15.63
C THR A 255 -8.65 1.59 14.48
N LEU A 256 -8.56 0.53 13.69
CA LEU A 256 -7.66 0.46 12.55
C LEU A 256 -8.02 1.47 11.44
N VAL A 257 -9.31 1.59 11.11
CA VAL A 257 -9.79 2.43 9.99
C VAL A 257 -10.13 3.87 10.39
N LEU A 258 -10.30 4.18 11.67
CA LEU A 258 -10.49 5.55 12.14
C LEU A 258 -9.23 6.14 12.81
N GLY A 259 -8.22 5.32 13.09
CA GLY A 259 -6.96 5.78 13.66
C GLY A 259 -6.13 6.65 12.71
N GLN A 260 -5.03 7.20 13.21
CA GLN A 260 -4.06 7.99 12.45
C GLN A 260 -3.12 7.13 11.59
N ASN A 261 -3.69 6.16 10.86
CA ASN A 261 -2.94 5.24 10.02
C ASN A 261 -3.18 5.53 8.54
N GLU A 262 -2.37 4.93 7.67
CA GLU A 262 -2.58 4.96 6.21
C GLU A 262 -3.95 4.41 5.75
N PHE A 263 -4.65 3.71 6.64
CA PHE A 263 -5.95 3.08 6.45
C PHE A 263 -7.12 3.93 6.94
N ASN A 264 -6.89 5.22 7.23
CA ASN A 264 -7.94 6.10 7.71
C ASN A 264 -9.05 6.26 6.65
N LEU A 265 -10.29 5.93 7.04
CA LEU A 265 -11.46 5.90 6.17
C LEU A 265 -11.88 7.30 5.72
N ILE A 266 -11.70 8.32 6.58
CA ILE A 266 -11.93 9.73 6.24
C ILE A 266 -10.89 10.18 5.20
N LEU A 267 -9.61 9.82 5.39
CA LEU A 267 -8.58 10.10 4.39
C LEU A 267 -8.83 9.35 3.06
N LEU A 268 -9.36 8.13 3.10
CA LEU A 268 -9.76 7.41 1.88
C LEU A 268 -10.88 8.15 1.15
N LEU A 269 -11.92 8.56 1.89
CA LEU A 269 -13.01 9.37 1.34
C LEU A 269 -12.47 10.67 0.71
N ARG A 270 -11.59 11.39 1.42
CA ARG A 270 -10.92 12.58 0.90
C ARG A 270 -10.17 12.28 -0.40
N ARG A 271 -9.36 11.22 -0.44
CA ARG A 271 -8.61 10.82 -1.67
C ARG A 271 -9.55 10.53 -2.84
N VAL A 272 -10.64 9.80 -2.60
CA VAL A 272 -11.64 9.51 -3.64
C VAL A 272 -12.26 10.81 -4.14
N LEU A 273 -12.70 11.70 -3.25
CA LEU A 273 -13.36 12.96 -3.60
C LEU A 273 -12.40 13.98 -4.24
N VAL A 274 -11.13 14.04 -3.82
CA VAL A 274 -10.10 14.93 -4.38
C VAL A 274 -9.68 14.46 -5.78
N LYS A 275 -9.61 13.15 -6.05
CA LYS A 275 -9.23 12.63 -7.38
C LYS A 275 -10.10 13.20 -8.51
N TYR A 276 -11.35 13.58 -8.23
CA TYR A 276 -12.26 14.16 -9.21
C TYR A 276 -12.15 15.69 -9.36
N THR A 277 -11.16 16.36 -8.76
CA THR A 277 -10.89 17.79 -9.01
C THR A 277 -10.12 18.05 -10.31
N GLY A 278 -9.70 17.00 -11.03
CA GLY A 278 -8.99 17.12 -12.30
C GLY A 278 -9.74 16.37 -13.40
N THR A 279 -10.54 17.08 -14.19
CA THR A 279 -10.82 16.64 -15.55
C THR A 279 -9.50 16.60 -16.30
N SER A 280 -9.16 15.45 -16.86
CA SER A 280 -8.05 15.26 -17.78
C SER A 280 -8.33 16.01 -19.08
N SER A 281 -8.14 17.33 -19.09
CA SER A 281 -7.91 18.22 -20.23
C SER A 281 -8.30 19.64 -19.82
N ASP A 282 -7.42 20.59 -20.08
CA ASP A 282 -7.62 22.03 -20.03
C ASP A 282 -9.06 22.45 -20.32
N SER A 283 -9.82 22.86 -19.31
CA SER A 283 -10.95 23.77 -19.53
C SER A 283 -11.35 24.45 -18.24
N TYR A 284 -11.32 25.77 -18.29
CA TYR A 284 -11.91 26.66 -17.32
C TYR A 284 -13.40 26.33 -17.13
N LEU A 285 -13.88 26.42 -15.89
CA LEU A 285 -15.30 26.30 -15.52
C LEU A 285 -16.18 27.17 -16.46
N PRO A 286 -17.00 26.58 -17.34
CA PRO A 286 -17.89 27.31 -18.22
C PRO A 286 -19.10 27.89 -17.46
N PRO A 287 -19.78 28.92 -18.01
CA PRO A 287 -20.87 29.65 -17.35
C PRO A 287 -22.14 28.83 -17.05
N ASN A 288 -22.30 27.61 -17.60
CA ASN A 288 -23.42 26.71 -17.29
C ASN A 288 -23.06 25.69 -16.19
N ALA A 289 -22.72 26.20 -15.01
CA ALA A 289 -22.22 25.40 -13.90
C ALA A 289 -23.19 24.29 -13.44
N GLU A 290 -24.51 24.48 -13.54
CA GLU A 290 -25.51 23.48 -13.13
C GLU A 290 -25.64 22.31 -14.12
N ASP A 291 -25.71 22.57 -15.43
CA ASP A 291 -25.72 21.52 -16.46
C ASP A 291 -24.40 20.73 -16.48
N LEU A 292 -23.30 21.40 -16.12
CA LEU A 292 -21.97 20.80 -16.01
C LEU A 292 -21.77 20.08 -14.67
N ARG A 293 -22.47 20.46 -13.60
CA ARG A 293 -22.45 19.74 -12.31
C ARG A 293 -22.92 18.30 -12.48
N GLU A 294 -23.91 18.05 -13.33
CA GLU A 294 -24.38 16.69 -13.58
C GLU A 294 -23.43 15.90 -14.49
N LYS A 295 -22.81 16.56 -15.47
CA LYS A 295 -21.97 15.92 -16.51
C LYS A 295 -20.48 15.80 -16.15
N SER A 296 -19.99 16.59 -15.19
CA SER A 296 -18.55 16.66 -14.82
C SER A 296 -18.04 15.42 -14.10
N ILE A 297 -18.93 14.65 -13.46
CA ILE A 297 -18.58 13.44 -12.71
C ILE A 297 -19.52 12.34 -13.15
N SER A 298 -18.95 11.18 -13.51
CA SER A 298 -19.76 10.04 -13.95
C SER A 298 -20.74 9.60 -12.86
N THR A 299 -21.91 9.12 -13.26
CA THR A 299 -22.93 8.61 -12.31
C THR A 299 -22.37 7.49 -11.43
N LYS A 300 -21.53 6.61 -11.99
CA LYS A 300 -20.83 5.55 -11.25
C LYS A 300 -19.88 6.09 -10.18
N ASP A 301 -19.18 7.18 -10.46
CA ASP A 301 -18.26 7.81 -9.51
C ASP A 301 -19.02 8.52 -8.38
N LYS A 302 -20.15 9.17 -8.69
CA LYS A 302 -21.07 9.74 -7.69
C LYS A 302 -21.68 8.65 -6.79
N GLU A 303 -22.16 7.56 -7.37
CA GLU A 303 -22.68 6.41 -6.63
C GLU A 303 -21.61 5.84 -5.68
N ARG A 304 -20.38 5.63 -6.17
CA ARG A 304 -19.25 5.18 -5.36
C ARG A 304 -18.94 6.13 -4.19
N ALA A 305 -18.84 7.43 -4.47
CA ALA A 305 -18.58 8.43 -3.45
C ALA A 305 -19.69 8.44 -2.38
N THR A 306 -20.94 8.26 -2.80
CA THR A 306 -22.11 8.18 -1.92
C THR A 306 -22.06 6.94 -1.03
N LEU A 307 -21.73 5.77 -1.59
CA LEU A 307 -21.56 4.53 -0.81
C LEU A 307 -20.48 4.69 0.26
N LEU A 308 -19.31 5.25 -0.12
CA LEU A 308 -18.21 5.46 0.82
C LEU A 308 -18.56 6.52 1.88
N TRP A 309 -19.23 7.61 1.50
CA TRP A 309 -19.75 8.62 2.41
C TRP A 309 -20.68 7.99 3.46
N ASN A 310 -21.68 7.23 3.03
CA ASN A 310 -22.64 6.58 3.91
C ASN A 310 -21.97 5.57 4.84
N LEU A 311 -20.99 4.81 4.34
CA LEU A 311 -20.18 3.91 5.16
C LEU A 311 -19.41 4.69 6.24
N VAL A 312 -18.71 5.76 5.87
CA VAL A 312 -17.96 6.61 6.82
C VAL A 312 -18.88 7.13 7.91
N LEU A 313 -20.03 7.71 7.54
CA LEU A 313 -20.98 8.24 8.51
C LEU A 313 -21.50 7.16 9.44
N SER A 314 -21.91 6.01 8.89
CA SER A 314 -22.42 4.90 9.69
C SER A 314 -21.36 4.42 10.70
N VAL A 315 -20.10 4.32 10.27
CA VAL A 315 -18.97 3.94 11.12
C VAL A 315 -18.75 4.98 12.22
N ILE A 316 -18.72 6.27 11.91
CA ILE A 316 -18.58 7.35 12.90
C ILE A 316 -19.73 7.33 13.91
N ASP A 317 -20.98 7.24 13.44
CA ASP A 317 -22.18 7.25 14.27
C ASP A 317 -22.19 6.10 15.30
N SER A 318 -21.55 4.99 14.94
CA SER A 318 -21.42 3.81 15.78
C SER A 318 -20.24 3.86 16.78
N THR A 319 -19.57 5.00 16.94
CA THR A 319 -18.42 5.17 17.85
C THR A 319 -18.75 6.10 19.04
N PRO A 320 -18.16 5.86 20.22
CA PRO A 320 -18.43 6.64 21.44
C PRO A 320 -17.83 8.06 21.45
N HIS A 321 -16.97 8.41 20.49
CA HIS A 321 -16.33 9.72 20.36
C HIS A 321 -16.52 10.31 18.95
N LYS A 322 -17.75 10.20 18.44
CA LYS A 322 -18.11 10.61 17.09
C LYS A 322 -17.84 12.09 16.81
N GLU A 323 -17.86 12.93 17.84
CA GLU A 323 -17.64 14.37 17.77
C GLU A 323 -16.25 14.70 17.20
N VAL A 324 -15.22 13.94 17.59
CA VAL A 324 -13.84 14.15 17.08
C VAL A 324 -13.78 13.86 15.58
N TYR A 325 -14.41 12.78 15.13
CA TYR A 325 -14.43 12.41 13.72
C TYR A 325 -15.33 13.33 12.89
N TYR A 326 -16.44 13.80 13.46
CA TYR A 326 -17.29 14.82 12.87
C TYR A 326 -16.56 16.15 12.65
N ALA A 327 -15.78 16.61 13.64
CA ALA A 327 -14.91 17.76 13.46
C ALA A 327 -13.87 17.52 12.36
N GLN A 328 -13.28 16.31 12.32
CA GLN A 328 -12.38 15.91 11.25
C GLN A 328 -13.07 15.92 9.87
N MET A 329 -14.34 15.51 9.75
CA MET A 329 -15.08 15.57 8.49
C MET A 329 -15.24 17.01 7.98
N VAL A 330 -15.48 17.99 8.86
CA VAL A 330 -15.52 19.41 8.45
C VAL A 330 -14.15 19.86 7.95
N LYS A 331 -13.09 19.54 8.70
CA LYS A 331 -11.72 19.91 8.34
C LYS A 331 -11.25 19.27 7.03
N ASP A 332 -11.46 17.97 6.88
CA ASP A 332 -10.84 17.15 5.82
C ASP A 332 -11.79 16.93 4.63
N ILE A 333 -13.11 17.03 4.79
CA ILE A 333 -14.06 16.75 3.69
C ILE A 333 -14.76 18.01 3.20
N PHE A 334 -15.22 18.89 4.09
CA PHE A 334 -15.95 20.10 3.66
C PHE A 334 -15.05 21.13 2.98
N THR A 335 -13.74 20.98 3.10
CA THR A 335 -12.74 21.80 2.41
C THR A 335 -12.47 21.33 0.97
N ILE A 336 -13.07 20.22 0.54
CA ILE A 336 -12.86 19.71 -0.81
C ILE A 336 -13.61 20.59 -1.81
N PRO A 337 -12.96 21.05 -2.89
CA PRO A 337 -13.64 21.82 -3.93
C PRO A 337 -14.82 21.06 -4.52
N LEU A 338 -15.94 21.75 -4.69
CA LEU A 338 -17.16 21.25 -5.33
C LEU A 338 -17.68 19.93 -4.69
N LEU A 339 -17.64 19.83 -3.35
CA LEU A 339 -18.07 18.62 -2.63
C LEU A 339 -19.51 18.24 -2.98
N THR A 340 -20.40 19.21 -3.01
CA THR A 340 -21.83 19.06 -3.34
C THR A 340 -22.09 18.62 -4.78
N TRP A 341 -21.06 18.64 -5.64
CA TRP A 341 -21.15 18.09 -7.00
C TRP A 341 -20.77 16.61 -7.03
N LYS A 342 -19.92 16.19 -6.08
CA LYS A 342 -19.38 14.82 -5.96
C LYS A 342 -20.30 13.90 -5.18
N ILE A 343 -21.00 14.44 -4.20
CA ILE A 343 -21.97 13.71 -3.37
C ILE A 343 -23.35 14.36 -3.59
N PRO A 344 -24.40 13.58 -3.87
CA PRO A 344 -25.76 14.08 -3.96
C PRO A 344 -26.15 14.84 -2.68
N LEU A 345 -26.78 16.00 -2.84
CA LEU A 345 -27.23 16.82 -1.71
C LEU A 345 -28.17 16.05 -0.77
N THR A 346 -28.98 15.13 -1.30
CA THR A 346 -29.85 14.25 -0.51
C THR A 346 -29.09 13.35 0.47
N SER A 347 -27.83 13.03 0.17
CA SER A 347 -26.95 12.24 1.06
C SER A 347 -26.17 13.11 2.06
N LEU A 348 -25.96 14.39 1.73
CA LEU A 348 -25.31 15.37 2.61
C LEU A 348 -26.30 15.98 3.61
N VAL A 349 -27.56 16.12 3.19
CA VAL A 349 -28.61 16.86 3.87
C VAL A 349 -29.84 15.96 3.97
N SER A 350 -29.90 15.11 5.00
CA SER A 350 -31.12 14.37 5.33
C SER A 350 -32.11 15.28 6.05
N SER A 351 -33.39 15.19 5.66
CA SER A 351 -34.47 16.06 6.17
C SER A 351 -34.78 15.88 7.65
N SER A 352 -34.68 14.66 8.20
CA SER A 352 -35.12 14.38 9.57
C SER A 352 -34.09 14.70 10.67
N SER A 353 -32.80 14.69 10.33
CA SER A 353 -31.72 15.15 11.22
C SER A 353 -30.51 15.50 10.35
N PRO A 354 -30.21 16.79 10.14
CA PRO A 354 -29.13 17.18 9.26
C PRO A 354 -27.78 16.87 9.92
N LYS A 355 -27.21 15.69 9.62
CA LYS A 355 -25.93 15.24 10.18
C LYS A 355 -24.80 16.27 9.98
N PHE A 356 -24.84 17.05 8.91
CA PHE A 356 -23.86 18.11 8.67
C PHE A 356 -23.91 19.22 9.74
N LEU A 357 -25.07 19.52 10.35
CA LEU A 357 -25.15 20.46 11.47
C LEU A 357 -24.49 19.90 12.73
N SER A 358 -24.65 18.61 13.00
CA SER A 358 -23.91 17.93 14.09
C SER A 358 -22.40 17.95 13.85
N MET A 359 -21.97 17.84 12.58
CA MET A 359 -20.56 17.98 12.21
C MET A 359 -20.04 19.40 12.46
N ILE A 360 -20.78 20.42 12.02
CA ILE A 360 -20.45 21.83 12.26
C ILE A 360 -20.41 22.12 13.76
N SER A 361 -21.39 21.65 14.53
CA SER A 361 -21.44 21.81 15.99
C SER A 361 -20.21 21.21 16.67
N SER A 362 -19.84 19.99 16.28
CA SER A 362 -18.66 19.30 16.82
C SER A 362 -17.36 20.01 16.45
N PHE A 363 -17.26 20.52 15.21
CA PHE A 363 -16.11 21.31 14.78
C PHE A 363 -16.00 22.64 15.52
N ALA A 364 -17.12 23.36 15.66
CA ALA A 364 -17.17 24.66 16.31
C ALA A 364 -16.84 24.57 17.80
N SER A 365 -17.39 23.56 18.50
CA SER A 365 -17.08 23.32 19.91
C SER A 365 -15.62 22.97 20.15
N GLN A 366 -15.00 22.15 19.29
CA GLN A 366 -13.59 21.77 19.43
C GLN A 366 -12.61 22.91 19.11
N ASN A 367 -13.02 23.85 18.26
CA ASN A 367 -12.16 24.94 17.77
C ASN A 367 -12.67 26.32 18.20
N ALA A 368 -13.50 26.40 19.24
CA ALA A 368 -14.20 27.62 19.64
C ALA A 368 -13.24 28.81 19.83
N THR A 369 -12.11 28.58 20.51
CA THR A 369 -11.09 29.60 20.77
C THR A 369 -10.42 30.14 19.51
N LEU A 370 -10.27 29.32 18.46
CA LEU A 370 -9.68 29.72 17.19
C LEU A 370 -10.72 30.44 16.31
N LEU A 371 -11.97 29.99 16.34
CA LEU A 371 -13.08 30.65 15.65
C LEU A 371 -13.36 32.04 16.21
N GLU A 372 -13.34 32.20 17.53
CA GLU A 372 -13.51 33.50 18.20
C GLU A 372 -12.42 34.52 17.83
N ARG A 373 -11.23 34.03 17.44
CA ARG A 373 -10.09 34.87 17.03
C ARG A 373 -10.02 35.11 15.52
N GLY A 374 -10.91 34.53 14.72
CA GLY A 374 -10.81 34.56 13.25
C GLY A 374 -9.64 33.73 12.69
N GLU A 375 -9.05 32.85 13.51
CA GLU A 375 -7.85 32.06 13.16
C GLU A 375 -8.22 30.70 12.51
N ILE A 376 -9.38 30.62 11.87
CA ILE A 376 -9.91 29.38 11.28
C ILE A 376 -8.97 28.77 10.23
N VAL A 377 -8.18 29.60 9.55
CA VAL A 377 -7.20 29.14 8.55
C VAL A 377 -6.22 28.13 9.16
N GLN A 378 -5.75 28.37 10.40
CA GLN A 378 -4.82 27.48 11.10
C GLN A 378 -5.39 26.06 11.33
N VAL A 379 -6.72 25.92 11.37
CA VAL A 379 -7.41 24.63 11.57
C VAL A 379 -7.59 23.89 10.25
N VAL A 380 -7.82 24.65 9.17
CA VAL A 380 -8.34 24.17 7.88
C VAL A 380 -7.24 24.06 6.80
N GLU A 381 -5.99 24.35 7.14
CA GLU A 381 -4.80 24.23 6.28
C GLU A 381 -4.52 22.78 5.82
N GLN A 382 -5.22 22.35 4.77
CA GLN A 382 -4.89 21.15 4.00
C GLN A 382 -4.88 21.47 2.50
N TYR A 383 -3.70 21.75 1.96
CA TYR A 383 -3.47 21.99 0.54
C TYR A 383 -3.15 20.69 -0.21
N ASP A 384 -4.13 19.80 -0.35
CA ASP A 384 -3.96 18.56 -1.13
C ASP A 384 -4.23 18.76 -2.63
N VAL A 385 -4.85 19.88 -3.00
CA VAL A 385 -5.10 20.27 -4.39
C VAL A 385 -4.16 21.44 -4.72
N PRO A 386 -3.29 21.33 -5.74
CA PRO A 386 -2.47 22.45 -6.17
C PRO A 386 -3.35 23.65 -6.53
N ILE A 387 -2.91 24.85 -6.15
CA ILE A 387 -3.60 26.11 -6.48
C ILE A 387 -3.77 26.27 -8.00
N THR A 388 -2.88 25.64 -8.79
CA THR A 388 -2.95 25.59 -10.25
C THR A 388 -4.13 24.79 -10.80
N VAL A 389 -4.73 23.89 -10.00
CA VAL A 389 -5.90 23.06 -10.35
C VAL A 389 -7.19 23.65 -9.77
N CYS A 390 -7.13 24.23 -8.56
CA CYS A 390 -8.25 24.96 -7.97
C CYS A 390 -7.73 26.22 -7.26
N PRO A 391 -8.05 27.43 -7.74
CA PRO A 391 -7.55 28.66 -7.14
C PRO A 391 -8.25 29.05 -5.83
N ALA A 392 -9.26 28.28 -5.37
CA ALA A 392 -9.98 28.55 -4.15
C ALA A 392 -9.25 27.95 -2.93
N PRO A 393 -8.87 28.74 -1.92
CA PRO A 393 -8.33 28.21 -0.68
C PRO A 393 -9.33 27.27 0.04
N PRO A 394 -8.84 26.36 0.91
CA PRO A 394 -9.69 25.44 1.67
C PRO A 394 -10.85 26.11 2.40
N ILE A 395 -10.62 27.33 2.91
CA ILE A 395 -11.63 28.12 3.62
C ILE A 395 -12.79 28.54 2.71
N LEU A 396 -12.51 28.97 1.47
CA LEU A 396 -13.56 29.32 0.51
C LEU A 396 -14.35 28.09 0.08
N CYS A 397 -13.67 26.94 -0.05
CA CYS A 397 -14.35 25.68 -0.34
C CYS A 397 -15.28 25.27 0.80
N LEU A 398 -14.83 25.39 2.05
CA LEU A 398 -15.64 25.17 3.25
C LEU A 398 -16.89 26.05 3.24
N THR A 399 -16.72 27.38 3.08
CA THR A 399 -17.84 28.32 3.04
C THR A 399 -18.83 27.98 1.93
N ALA A 400 -18.34 27.76 0.71
CA ALA A 400 -19.19 27.45 -0.44
C ALA A 400 -20.00 26.17 -0.23
N ASN A 401 -19.36 25.10 0.26
CA ASN A 401 -20.02 23.83 0.50
C ASN A 401 -21.06 23.94 1.64
N VAL A 402 -20.72 24.61 2.74
CA VAL A 402 -21.61 24.79 3.89
C VAL A 402 -22.82 25.63 3.51
N VAL A 403 -22.63 26.75 2.82
CA VAL A 403 -23.72 27.60 2.32
C VAL A 403 -24.66 26.82 1.41
N GLN A 404 -24.12 26.00 0.50
CA GLN A 404 -24.95 25.16 -0.36
C GLN A 404 -25.72 24.10 0.45
N MET A 405 -25.08 23.39 1.39
CA MET A 405 -25.78 22.42 2.23
C MET A 405 -26.90 23.08 3.06
N GLY A 406 -26.64 24.25 3.64
CA GLY A 406 -27.63 25.03 4.39
C GLY A 406 -28.83 25.45 3.52
N ARG A 407 -28.58 25.92 2.29
CA ARG A 407 -29.65 26.31 1.35
C ARG A 407 -30.60 25.16 1.00
N PHE A 408 -30.08 23.94 0.90
CA PHE A 408 -30.88 22.75 0.58
C PHE A 408 -31.40 22.02 1.82
N CYS A 409 -31.06 22.48 3.02
CA CYS A 409 -31.56 21.91 4.28
C CYS A 409 -32.89 22.52 4.66
N GLY A 410 -33.95 21.70 4.66
CA GLY A 410 -35.28 22.14 5.08
C GLY A 410 -35.30 22.74 6.49
N CYS A 411 -34.51 22.17 7.40
CA CYS A 411 -34.41 22.65 8.79
C CYS A 411 -33.81 24.04 8.93
N VAL A 412 -32.89 24.42 8.04
CA VAL A 412 -32.23 25.73 8.04
C VAL A 412 -32.99 26.73 7.18
N GLY A 413 -33.48 26.29 6.02
CA GLY A 413 -34.21 27.12 5.06
C GLY A 413 -35.70 27.34 5.39
N GLY A 414 -36.24 26.64 6.40
CA GLY A 414 -37.65 26.72 6.78
C GLY A 414 -38.61 26.13 5.74
N THR A 415 -38.11 25.33 4.79
CA THR A 415 -38.95 24.66 3.81
C THR A 415 -39.57 23.41 4.45
N ALA A 416 -40.87 23.21 4.25
CA ALA A 416 -41.68 22.11 4.79
C ALA A 416 -42.05 22.16 6.30
N GLY A 417 -41.95 23.31 6.97
CA GLY A 417 -42.52 23.50 8.32
C GLY A 417 -41.69 22.91 9.48
N GLU A 418 -40.53 22.31 9.19
CA GLU A 418 -39.60 21.74 10.17
C GLU A 418 -38.45 22.71 10.47
N PHE A 419 -38.73 23.95 10.84
CA PHE A 419 -37.68 24.95 11.10
C PHE A 419 -36.97 24.69 12.44
N ASP A 420 -35.67 24.39 12.39
CA ASP A 420 -34.82 24.23 13.58
C ASP A 420 -34.09 25.54 13.87
N PHE A 421 -34.64 26.33 14.80
CA PHE A 421 -34.06 27.60 15.21
C PHE A 421 -32.64 27.43 15.76
N SER A 422 -32.40 26.40 16.58
CA SER A 422 -31.09 26.18 17.21
C SER A 422 -30.04 25.80 16.16
N GLY A 423 -30.38 24.88 15.26
CA GLY A 423 -29.51 24.48 14.15
C GLY A 423 -29.22 25.65 13.19
N THR A 424 -30.23 26.50 12.94
CA THR A 424 -30.09 27.70 12.10
C THR A 424 -29.17 28.74 12.73
N CYS A 425 -29.32 29.03 14.02
CA CYS A 425 -28.44 29.94 14.74
C CYS A 425 -26.98 29.45 14.72
N LEU A 426 -26.74 28.16 14.97
CA LEU A 426 -25.42 27.55 14.87
C LEU A 426 -24.84 27.71 13.46
N PHE A 427 -25.64 27.41 12.44
CA PHE A 427 -25.23 27.53 11.03
C PHE A 427 -24.82 28.96 10.68
N ILE A 428 -25.64 29.95 11.06
CA ILE A 428 -25.35 31.38 10.81
C ILE A 428 -24.10 31.81 11.57
N TYR A 429 -23.99 31.47 12.86
CA TYR A 429 -22.83 31.79 13.68
C TYR A 429 -21.54 31.21 13.08
N PHE A 430 -21.59 29.95 12.63
CA PHE A 430 -20.46 29.31 11.97
C PHE A 430 -20.08 30.01 10.66
N CYS A 431 -21.07 30.39 9.82
CA CYS A 431 -20.80 31.14 8.60
C CYS A 431 -20.16 32.51 8.86
N ILE A 432 -20.60 33.20 9.92
CA ILE A 432 -20.00 34.47 10.36
C ILE A 432 -18.57 34.24 10.84
N GLY A 433 -18.34 33.24 11.69
CA GLY A 433 -17.01 32.92 12.22
C GLY A 433 -16.01 32.38 11.19
N ILE A 434 -16.46 31.99 10.00
CA ILE A 434 -15.58 31.70 8.86
C ILE A 434 -15.18 33.00 8.11
N TYR A 435 -16.02 34.02 8.14
CA TYR A 435 -15.86 35.25 7.34
C TYR A 435 -15.11 36.37 8.07
N VAL A 436 -15.24 36.41 9.40
CA VAL A 436 -14.46 37.28 10.31
C VAL A 436 -13.07 36.66 10.51
#